data_AF-A0AAV8UKG4-F1
#
_entry.id   AF-A0AAV8UKG4-F1
#
_cell.length_a   1.000
_cell.length_b   1.000
_cell.length_c   1.000
_cell.angle_alpha   90.00
_cell.angle_beta   90.00
_cell.angle_gamma   90.00
#
_symmetry.space_group_name_H-M   'P 1'
#
loop_
_entity.id
_entity.type
_entity.pdbx_description
1 polymer ?
#
loop_
_entity_poly.entity_id
_entity_poly.type
_entity_poly.pdbx_seq_one_letter_code
_entity_poly.pdbx_strand_id
1 'polypeptide(L)'
;MTAVLMSHRVIALEKGCMGSTPQEKKLLSGARKVLNMNWMSEMNSTLPSANLYPHQWSWDSAFITFGYAHYDIVRAKEEMRSLFRAQWRNGLVPHIVFNPQTSGSYFPGPKYWKTNTSPHAVHDPETTGIVQPAVHAIAVLKTYEASGDIEYLKEMFPLLKKWHDYLYRERDVHGEHLVFVRHPWETGMDNAPSWDDAFNRIELKDGDVPPYKRADNKHSDVDASDRPTDFYYDRYVYLMKIFYDNNYDEAEIAAKCPYLIQDVLFNTILSKAEDTLADIAVLVGKPSREFRTRAGKTRAAILKKMWNAEDAAFYDYDLYSNEVIKKRIGGAMAGIYGVTLPRNDMKNFLAVLDSEEAMGRLGNQTGFPLPTMLTNEETYMPNNYWRGPVWININYMVIEGLLSYGTEEALETAQYLFKKTLDLVQIGGFFEYFSALDASPHGGGDFSWTASLVVDMICDPDKHERLTAANAASKGSEVLYFSGITISVLIGGLTVAVIRKRSRGGQRVAPSDAAESMDSMLQSSDS
;
A
#
# COMPACT_ATOMS: atom_id res chain seq x y z
N MET A 1 -26.28 -3.48 -4.02
CA MET A 1 -25.38 -2.33 -3.83
C MET A 1 -24.14 -2.45 -4.71
N THR A 2 -23.44 -3.60 -4.70
CA THR A 2 -22.34 -3.93 -5.65
C THR A 2 -22.72 -3.71 -7.11
N ALA A 3 -23.93 -4.12 -7.51
CA ALA A 3 -24.45 -3.91 -8.86
C ALA A 3 -24.68 -2.43 -9.26
N VAL A 4 -24.91 -1.53 -8.29
CA VAL A 4 -25.19 -0.09 -8.57
C VAL A 4 -23.90 0.73 -8.60
N LEU A 5 -22.91 0.40 -7.76
CA LEU A 5 -21.56 0.97 -7.85
C LEU A 5 -20.84 0.48 -9.10
N MET A 6 -20.99 -0.81 -9.44
CA MET A 6 -20.50 -1.35 -10.72
C MET A 6 -21.16 -0.67 -11.91
N SER A 7 -22.47 -0.37 -11.86
CA SER A 7 -23.12 0.29 -13.00
C SER A 7 -22.58 1.71 -13.24
N HIS A 8 -22.24 2.47 -12.21
CA HIS A 8 -21.65 3.80 -12.36
C HIS A 8 -20.20 3.75 -12.90
N ARG A 9 -19.37 2.79 -12.43
CA ARG A 9 -18.01 2.61 -12.95
C ARG A 9 -17.96 2.08 -14.38
N VAL A 10 -18.83 1.13 -14.73
CA VAL A 10 -18.93 0.61 -16.11
C VAL A 10 -19.35 1.71 -17.09
N ILE A 11 -20.30 2.59 -16.71
CA ILE A 11 -20.71 3.74 -17.54
C ILE A 11 -19.58 4.78 -17.67
N ALA A 12 -18.75 4.97 -16.63
CA ALA A 12 -17.60 5.89 -16.69
C ALA A 12 -16.50 5.39 -17.65
N LEU A 13 -16.32 4.08 -17.77
CA LEU A 13 -15.37 3.47 -18.71
C LEU A 13 -15.79 3.65 -20.18
N GLU A 14 -17.08 3.54 -20.49
CA GLU A 14 -17.59 3.75 -21.86
C GLU A 14 -17.32 5.18 -22.38
N LYS A 15 -17.20 6.16 -21.48
CA LYS A 15 -16.87 7.56 -21.84
C LYS A 15 -15.39 7.90 -21.72
N GLY A 16 -14.62 7.04 -21.05
CA GLY A 16 -13.24 7.31 -20.63
C GLY A 16 -13.17 8.45 -19.61
N CYS A 17 -12.43 8.26 -18.52
CA CYS A 17 -12.15 9.37 -17.60
C CYS A 17 -11.40 10.50 -18.34
N MET A 18 -11.95 11.71 -18.35
CA MET A 18 -11.38 12.86 -19.06
C MET A 18 -10.87 13.98 -18.13
N GLY A 19 -11.02 13.85 -16.81
CA GLY A 19 -10.73 14.93 -15.87
C GLY A 19 -11.73 16.10 -15.98
N SER A 20 -11.91 16.81 -14.88
CA SER A 20 -12.86 17.93 -14.77
C SER A 20 -12.23 19.27 -15.16
N THR A 21 -10.92 19.44 -14.95
CA THR A 21 -10.18 20.68 -15.23
C THR A 21 -9.21 20.55 -16.42
N PRO A 22 -8.78 21.67 -17.05
CA PRO A 22 -7.71 21.65 -18.05
C PRO A 22 -6.39 21.05 -17.54
N GLN A 23 -6.08 21.26 -16.27
CA GLN A 23 -4.89 20.72 -15.60
C GLN A 23 -4.98 19.19 -15.48
N GLU A 24 -6.10 18.67 -14.98
CA GLU A 24 -6.34 17.22 -14.90
C GLU A 24 -6.31 16.57 -16.29
N LYS A 25 -6.90 17.20 -17.31
CA LYS A 25 -6.82 16.73 -18.70
C LYS A 25 -5.38 16.58 -19.18
N LYS A 26 -4.52 17.56 -18.87
CA LYS A 26 -3.09 17.53 -19.23
C LYS A 26 -2.36 16.40 -18.50
N LEU A 27 -2.60 16.26 -17.19
CA LEU A 27 -2.02 15.19 -16.38
C LEU A 27 -2.44 13.80 -16.88
N LEU A 28 -3.73 13.58 -17.14
CA LEU A 28 -4.24 12.31 -17.65
C LEU A 28 -3.65 11.96 -19.02
N SER A 29 -3.53 12.93 -19.93
CA SER A 29 -2.91 12.74 -21.23
C SER A 29 -1.44 12.34 -21.10
N GLY A 30 -0.68 13.05 -20.25
CA GLY A 30 0.72 12.73 -19.96
C GLY A 30 0.90 11.35 -19.34
N ALA A 31 0.07 11.02 -18.34
CA ALA A 31 0.11 9.74 -17.65
C ALA A 31 -0.13 8.56 -18.61
N ARG A 32 -1.16 8.67 -19.47
CA ARG A 32 -1.44 7.64 -20.48
C ARG A 32 -0.30 7.50 -21.48
N LYS A 33 0.37 8.59 -21.86
CA LYS A 33 1.55 8.54 -22.73
C LYS A 33 2.68 7.73 -22.08
N VAL A 34 2.98 8.00 -20.80
CA VAL A 34 3.99 7.26 -20.03
C VAL A 34 3.65 5.76 -19.98
N LEU A 35 2.44 5.42 -19.55
CA LEU A 35 1.99 4.02 -19.45
C LEU A 35 1.95 3.29 -20.79
N ASN A 36 1.69 3.99 -21.90
CA ASN A 36 1.73 3.41 -23.23
C ASN A 36 3.16 3.18 -23.73
N MET A 37 4.07 4.09 -23.41
CA MET A 37 5.48 3.98 -23.79
C MET A 37 6.19 2.86 -23.04
N ASN A 38 5.83 2.65 -21.77
CA ASN A 38 6.44 1.65 -20.91
C ASN A 38 5.82 0.24 -21.04
N TRP A 39 4.77 0.08 -21.85
CA TRP A 39 4.14 -1.23 -22.09
C TRP A 39 5.05 -2.13 -22.95
N MET A 40 5.36 -3.32 -22.45
CA MET A 40 6.11 -4.36 -23.15
C MET A 40 5.15 -5.42 -23.68
N SER A 41 4.85 -5.36 -24.97
CA SER A 41 3.92 -6.30 -25.63
C SER A 41 4.37 -7.76 -25.56
N GLU A 42 5.67 -8.01 -25.52
CA GLU A 42 6.27 -9.35 -25.52
C GLU A 42 6.15 -10.02 -24.15
N MET A 43 6.07 -9.22 -23.08
CA MET A 43 5.93 -9.72 -21.70
C MET A 43 4.50 -9.63 -21.17
N ASN A 44 3.62 -8.87 -21.85
CA ASN A 44 2.32 -8.48 -21.34
C ASN A 44 2.43 -7.78 -19.97
N SER A 45 3.39 -6.86 -19.85
CA SER A 45 3.66 -6.15 -18.61
C SER A 45 4.24 -4.77 -18.87
N THR A 46 4.39 -3.96 -17.82
CA THR A 46 4.82 -2.57 -17.93
C THR A 46 6.11 -2.33 -17.16
N LEU A 47 7.05 -1.61 -17.76
CA LEU A 47 8.28 -1.17 -17.10
C LEU A 47 7.98 -0.10 -16.04
N PRO A 48 8.57 -0.12 -14.84
CA PRO A 48 8.50 1.04 -13.94
C PRO A 48 9.09 2.30 -14.56
N SER A 49 10.27 2.19 -15.19
CA SER A 49 10.91 3.25 -15.99
C SER A 49 11.83 2.60 -17.02
N ALA A 50 11.75 3.01 -18.28
CA ALA A 50 12.41 2.34 -19.40
C ALA A 50 13.94 2.21 -19.26
N ASN A 51 14.59 3.23 -18.70
CA ASN A 51 16.05 3.29 -18.63
C ASN A 51 16.61 2.66 -17.35
N LEU A 52 15.93 2.84 -16.21
CA LEU A 52 16.44 2.44 -14.90
C LEU A 52 15.95 1.05 -14.47
N TYR A 53 14.72 0.70 -14.84
CA TYR A 53 14.03 -0.50 -14.39
C TYR A 53 13.49 -1.27 -15.59
N PRO A 54 14.35 -1.99 -16.35
CA PRO A 54 14.01 -2.55 -17.66
C PRO A 54 13.32 -3.93 -17.59
N HIS A 55 12.59 -4.22 -16.52
CA HIS A 55 11.91 -5.48 -16.18
C HIS A 55 10.52 -5.21 -15.58
N GLN A 56 9.78 -6.27 -15.25
CA GLN A 56 8.52 -6.15 -14.52
C GLN A 56 8.78 -6.25 -13.01
N TRP A 57 8.35 -5.26 -12.23
CA TRP A 57 8.41 -5.28 -10.77
C TRP A 57 7.03 -5.58 -10.16
N SER A 58 7.01 -6.33 -9.06
CA SER A 58 5.80 -6.94 -8.52
C SER A 58 4.77 -5.93 -8.00
N TRP A 59 5.16 -5.05 -7.08
CA TRP A 59 4.22 -4.05 -6.55
C TRP A 59 3.98 -2.90 -7.53
N ASP A 60 4.94 -2.60 -8.41
CA ASP A 60 4.80 -1.62 -9.49
C ASP A 60 3.69 -2.07 -10.45
N SER A 61 3.72 -3.32 -10.91
CA SER A 61 2.66 -3.91 -11.72
C SER A 61 1.29 -3.81 -11.05
N ALA A 62 1.22 -4.02 -9.73
CA ALA A 62 -0.04 -3.87 -9.00
C ALA A 62 -0.55 -2.41 -8.99
N PHE A 63 0.32 -1.43 -8.72
CA PHE A 63 -0.06 -0.01 -8.79
C PHE A 63 -0.36 0.43 -10.23
N ILE A 64 0.36 -0.07 -11.24
CA ILE A 64 0.12 0.21 -12.67
C ILE A 64 -1.28 -0.27 -13.10
N THR A 65 -1.71 -1.40 -12.55
CA THR A 65 -3.06 -1.94 -12.80
C THR A 65 -4.16 -0.99 -12.31
N PHE A 66 -3.91 -0.14 -11.30
CA PHE A 66 -4.91 0.81 -10.81
C PHE A 66 -5.30 1.82 -11.90
N GLY A 67 -4.31 2.39 -12.59
CA GLY A 67 -4.52 3.34 -13.68
C GLY A 67 -5.13 2.67 -14.91
N TYR A 68 -4.63 1.49 -15.31
CA TYR A 68 -5.23 0.73 -16.43
C TYR A 68 -6.68 0.35 -16.17
N ALA A 69 -7.08 0.09 -14.91
CA ALA A 69 -8.48 -0.19 -14.58
C ALA A 69 -9.45 0.93 -14.99
N HIS A 70 -8.98 2.15 -15.23
CA HIS A 70 -9.81 3.29 -15.66
C HIS A 70 -9.90 3.51 -17.18
N TYR A 71 -9.09 2.81 -18.00
CA TYR A 71 -9.12 3.04 -19.45
C TYR A 71 -8.62 1.88 -20.35
N ASP A 72 -7.93 0.87 -19.80
CA ASP A 72 -7.43 -0.29 -20.54
C ASP A 72 -7.53 -1.57 -19.70
N ILE A 73 -8.73 -2.14 -19.64
CA ILE A 73 -9.03 -3.36 -18.88
C ILE A 73 -8.22 -4.56 -19.39
N VAL A 74 -7.90 -4.61 -20.68
CA VAL A 74 -7.12 -5.72 -21.25
C VAL A 74 -5.73 -5.71 -20.64
N ARG A 75 -5.04 -4.57 -20.68
CA ARG A 75 -3.71 -4.44 -20.05
C ARG A 75 -3.76 -4.62 -18.54
N ALA A 76 -4.79 -4.12 -17.86
CA ALA A 76 -4.97 -4.33 -16.42
C ALA A 76 -4.97 -5.82 -16.03
N LYS A 77 -5.68 -6.67 -16.80
CA LYS A 77 -5.70 -8.12 -16.57
C LYS A 77 -4.38 -8.78 -16.94
N GLU A 78 -3.82 -8.41 -18.09
CA GLU A 78 -2.59 -8.99 -18.60
C GLU A 78 -1.37 -8.68 -17.72
N GLU A 79 -1.28 -7.49 -17.13
CA GLU A 79 -0.25 -7.09 -16.16
C GLU A 79 -0.20 -8.01 -14.93
N MET A 80 -1.36 -8.38 -14.39
CA MET A 80 -1.44 -9.31 -13.27
C MET A 80 -1.21 -10.76 -13.72
N ARG A 81 -1.76 -11.18 -14.86
CA ARG A 81 -1.51 -12.52 -15.40
C ARG A 81 -0.03 -12.74 -15.65
N SER A 82 0.69 -11.77 -16.23
CA SER A 82 2.12 -11.88 -16.49
C SER A 82 2.94 -12.04 -15.23
N LEU A 83 2.65 -11.26 -14.19
CA LEU A 83 3.31 -11.40 -12.90
C LEU A 83 3.03 -12.77 -12.26
N PHE A 84 1.78 -13.24 -12.25
CA PHE A 84 1.43 -14.50 -11.61
C PHE A 84 1.84 -15.75 -12.41
N ARG A 85 2.15 -15.65 -13.72
CA ARG A 85 2.87 -16.71 -14.44
C ARG A 85 4.25 -16.99 -13.83
N ALA A 86 4.84 -15.99 -13.18
CA ALA A 86 6.14 -16.09 -12.51
C ALA A 86 6.04 -16.57 -11.05
N GLN A 87 4.84 -16.85 -10.54
CA GLN A 87 4.65 -17.34 -9.17
C GLN A 87 5.33 -18.70 -8.97
N TRP A 88 6.14 -18.82 -7.92
CA TRP A 88 6.82 -20.05 -7.57
C TRP A 88 5.84 -21.13 -7.09
N ARG A 89 6.31 -22.39 -7.12
CA ARG A 89 5.50 -23.56 -6.76
C ARG A 89 5.03 -23.55 -5.30
N ASN A 90 5.74 -22.90 -4.39
CA ASN A 90 5.37 -22.74 -2.97
C ASN A 90 4.46 -21.52 -2.69
N GLY A 91 4.21 -20.68 -3.69
CA GLY A 91 3.35 -19.50 -3.60
C GLY A 91 4.06 -18.16 -3.65
N LEU A 92 5.40 -18.12 -3.52
CA LEU A 92 6.20 -16.91 -3.62
C LEU A 92 5.90 -16.17 -4.93
N VAL A 93 5.55 -14.88 -4.84
CA VAL A 93 5.47 -13.97 -5.99
C VAL A 93 6.75 -13.13 -6.01
N PRO A 94 7.61 -13.28 -7.03
CA PRO A 94 8.94 -12.66 -7.04
C PRO A 94 8.82 -11.15 -7.22
N HIS A 95 9.76 -10.39 -6.65
CA HIS A 95 9.76 -8.93 -6.79
C HIS A 95 10.09 -8.46 -8.22
N ILE A 96 10.83 -9.26 -9.01
CA ILE A 96 11.15 -8.98 -10.41
C ILE A 96 10.89 -10.22 -11.26
N VAL A 97 10.25 -10.00 -12.40
CA VAL A 97 10.22 -10.92 -13.55
C VAL A 97 11.11 -10.32 -14.64
N PHE A 98 12.20 -11.02 -14.97
CA PHE A 98 13.23 -10.47 -15.84
C PHE A 98 12.78 -10.42 -17.30
N ASN A 99 13.04 -9.29 -17.96
CA ASN A 99 12.89 -9.16 -19.40
C ASN A 99 14.09 -9.82 -20.11
N PRO A 100 13.88 -10.87 -20.93
CA PRO A 100 14.97 -11.55 -21.63
C PRO A 100 15.75 -10.64 -22.59
N GLN A 101 15.14 -9.57 -23.10
CA GLN A 101 15.76 -8.64 -24.05
C GLN A 101 16.73 -7.65 -23.39
N THR A 102 16.61 -7.41 -22.08
CA THR A 102 17.36 -6.38 -21.35
C THR A 102 18.06 -6.91 -20.10
N SER A 103 18.00 -8.22 -19.81
CA SER A 103 18.56 -8.84 -18.60
C SER A 103 20.06 -8.61 -18.37
N GLY A 104 20.81 -8.20 -19.41
CA GLY A 104 22.23 -7.84 -19.32
C GLY A 104 22.52 -6.41 -18.84
N SER A 105 21.52 -5.51 -18.79
CA SER A 105 21.71 -4.09 -18.42
C SER A 105 21.35 -3.76 -16.97
N TYR A 106 20.87 -4.73 -16.19
CA TYR A 106 20.48 -4.57 -14.79
C TYR A 106 21.33 -5.47 -13.88
N PHE A 107 21.70 -4.96 -12.71
CA PHE A 107 22.36 -5.74 -11.67
C PHE A 107 21.65 -5.56 -10.32
N PRO A 108 21.35 -6.65 -9.57
CA PRO A 108 21.67 -8.05 -9.87
C PRO A 108 20.74 -8.71 -10.91
N GLY A 109 21.31 -9.22 -12.01
CA GLY A 109 20.57 -9.93 -13.07
C GLY A 109 20.28 -11.41 -12.75
N PRO A 110 19.52 -12.12 -13.61
CA PRO A 110 18.95 -13.44 -13.32
C PRO A 110 19.95 -14.48 -12.79
N LYS A 111 21.11 -14.60 -13.45
CA LYS A 111 22.15 -15.56 -13.10
C LYS A 111 22.74 -15.34 -11.71
N TYR A 112 22.70 -14.10 -11.21
CA TYR A 112 23.22 -13.76 -9.89
C TYR A 112 22.30 -14.25 -8.76
N TRP A 113 21.00 -14.31 -9.03
CA TRP A 113 20.03 -14.85 -8.09
C TRP A 113 20.16 -16.35 -7.91
N LYS A 114 20.63 -17.11 -8.91
CA LYS A 114 20.77 -18.58 -8.82
C LYS A 114 19.49 -19.25 -8.29
N THR A 115 18.31 -18.78 -8.72
CA THR A 115 17.01 -19.31 -8.27
C THR A 115 16.83 -20.79 -8.62
N ASN A 116 17.62 -21.31 -9.56
CA ASN A 116 17.72 -22.73 -9.87
C ASN A 116 18.21 -23.61 -8.71
N THR A 117 18.76 -23.05 -7.62
CA THR A 117 19.04 -23.83 -6.40
C THR A 117 17.77 -24.16 -5.63
N SER A 118 16.67 -23.42 -5.83
CA SER A 118 15.39 -23.70 -5.18
C SER A 118 14.62 -24.80 -5.91
N PRO A 119 14.02 -25.77 -5.19
CA PRO A 119 13.09 -26.73 -5.79
C PRO A 119 11.73 -26.10 -6.18
N HIS A 120 11.47 -24.86 -5.76
CA HIS A 120 10.19 -24.17 -5.94
C HIS A 120 10.20 -23.13 -7.05
N ALA A 121 11.37 -22.66 -7.47
CA ALA A 121 11.50 -21.65 -8.51
C ALA A 121 10.89 -22.11 -9.84
N VAL A 122 10.26 -21.16 -10.53
CA VAL A 122 9.98 -21.30 -11.96
C VAL A 122 11.21 -20.83 -12.75
N HIS A 123 11.45 -21.45 -13.91
CA HIS A 123 12.63 -21.16 -14.74
C HIS A 123 12.30 -20.39 -16.02
N ASP A 124 11.03 -20.34 -16.38
CA ASP A 124 10.52 -19.52 -17.48
C ASP A 124 9.17 -18.93 -17.05
N PRO A 125 9.10 -17.61 -16.80
CA PRO A 125 10.17 -16.63 -16.94
C PRO A 125 11.27 -16.75 -15.85
N GLU A 126 12.45 -16.17 -16.09
CA GLU A 126 13.48 -16.00 -15.06
C GLU A 126 13.04 -14.95 -14.03
N THR A 127 13.30 -15.22 -12.75
CA THR A 127 12.81 -14.40 -11.63
C THR A 127 13.88 -14.22 -10.56
N THR A 128 13.63 -13.28 -9.66
CA THR A 128 14.38 -13.14 -8.41
C THR A 128 13.81 -14.08 -7.33
N GLY A 129 14.52 -14.20 -6.20
CA GLY A 129 14.14 -15.12 -5.10
C GLY A 129 13.65 -14.42 -3.83
N ILE A 130 13.27 -13.15 -3.94
CA ILE A 130 12.70 -12.33 -2.86
C ILE A 130 11.36 -11.74 -3.30
N VAL A 131 10.58 -11.26 -2.34
CA VAL A 131 9.21 -10.75 -2.56
C VAL A 131 9.12 -9.23 -2.52
N GLN A 132 7.91 -8.68 -2.68
CA GLN A 132 7.57 -7.27 -2.48
C GLN A 132 6.18 -7.15 -1.83
N PRO A 133 5.76 -5.96 -1.36
CA PRO A 133 4.49 -5.81 -0.65
C PRO A 133 3.27 -6.29 -1.46
N ALA A 134 2.34 -6.96 -0.78
CA ALA A 134 1.24 -7.72 -1.39
C ALA A 134 0.05 -6.87 -1.87
N VAL A 135 0.28 -5.91 -2.76
CA VAL A 135 -0.78 -4.99 -3.28
C VAL A 135 -1.74 -5.69 -4.26
N HIS A 136 -1.41 -6.90 -4.70
CA HIS A 136 -2.01 -7.60 -5.85
C HIS A 136 -3.51 -7.88 -5.73
N ALA A 137 -4.00 -8.23 -4.53
CA ALA A 137 -5.43 -8.48 -4.33
C ALA A 137 -6.27 -7.22 -4.62
N ILE A 138 -5.74 -6.05 -4.25
CA ILE A 138 -6.37 -4.73 -4.48
C ILE A 138 -6.39 -4.42 -5.97
N ALA A 139 -5.29 -4.69 -6.69
CA ALA A 139 -5.21 -4.53 -8.14
C ALA A 139 -6.26 -5.41 -8.85
N VAL A 140 -6.30 -6.70 -8.52
CA VAL A 140 -7.25 -7.66 -9.11
C VAL A 140 -8.70 -7.27 -8.83
N LEU A 141 -9.03 -6.84 -7.60
CA LEU A 141 -10.38 -6.39 -7.28
C LEU A 141 -10.76 -5.12 -8.04
N LYS A 142 -9.87 -4.11 -8.10
CA LYS A 142 -10.12 -2.88 -8.89
C LYS A 142 -10.38 -3.19 -10.36
N THR A 143 -9.60 -4.08 -10.98
CA THR A 143 -9.83 -4.52 -12.36
C THR A 143 -11.18 -5.21 -12.54
N TYR A 144 -11.60 -6.02 -11.57
CA TYR A 144 -12.94 -6.62 -11.58
C TYR A 144 -14.05 -5.60 -11.42
N GLU A 145 -13.93 -4.67 -10.47
CA GLU A 145 -14.93 -3.61 -10.25
C GLU A 145 -15.14 -2.77 -11.52
N ALA A 146 -14.07 -2.56 -12.28
CA ALA A 146 -14.10 -1.86 -13.55
C ALA A 146 -14.69 -2.73 -14.70
N SER A 147 -14.36 -4.02 -14.76
CA SER A 147 -14.71 -4.87 -15.91
C SER A 147 -15.98 -5.71 -15.75
N GLY A 148 -16.42 -5.97 -14.52
CA GLY A 148 -17.46 -6.94 -14.19
C GLY A 148 -17.08 -8.41 -14.50
N ASP A 149 -15.82 -8.69 -14.86
CA ASP A 149 -15.40 -10.01 -15.31
C ASP A 149 -15.14 -10.97 -14.13
N ILE A 150 -16.17 -11.74 -13.78
CA ILE A 150 -16.09 -12.72 -12.70
C ILE A 150 -15.17 -13.91 -13.01
N GLU A 151 -14.95 -14.24 -14.29
CA GLU A 151 -14.07 -15.35 -14.67
C GLU A 151 -12.61 -14.97 -14.42
N TYR A 152 -12.23 -13.72 -14.68
CA TYR A 152 -10.93 -13.18 -14.25
C TYR A 152 -10.73 -13.28 -12.73
N LEU A 153 -11.74 -12.97 -11.90
CA LEU A 153 -11.60 -13.16 -10.45
C LEU A 153 -11.43 -14.63 -10.06
N LYS A 154 -12.19 -15.54 -10.68
CA LYS A 154 -12.07 -16.98 -10.41
C LYS A 154 -10.69 -17.53 -10.81
N GLU A 155 -10.13 -17.01 -11.89
CA GLU A 155 -8.77 -17.31 -12.34
C GLU A 155 -7.72 -16.83 -11.32
N MET A 156 -7.82 -15.58 -10.88
CA MET A 156 -6.80 -14.97 -10.01
C MET A 156 -6.89 -15.38 -8.54
N PHE A 157 -8.09 -15.68 -8.03
CA PHE A 157 -8.32 -16.02 -6.62
C PHE A 157 -7.39 -17.12 -6.07
N PRO A 158 -7.24 -18.31 -6.69
CA PRO A 158 -6.36 -19.35 -6.17
C PRO A 158 -4.88 -18.92 -6.13
N LEU A 159 -4.44 -18.09 -7.09
CA LEU A 159 -3.06 -17.58 -7.16
C LEU A 159 -2.78 -16.58 -6.03
N LEU A 160 -3.72 -15.66 -5.79
CA LEU A 160 -3.68 -14.72 -4.66
C LEU A 160 -3.71 -15.45 -3.32
N LYS A 161 -4.60 -16.43 -3.15
CA LYS A 161 -4.68 -17.23 -1.93
C LYS A 161 -3.34 -17.91 -1.64
N LYS A 162 -2.73 -18.54 -2.66
CA LYS A 162 -1.44 -19.22 -2.52
C LYS A 162 -0.30 -18.26 -2.15
N TRP A 163 -0.32 -17.04 -2.70
CA TRP A 163 0.63 -15.99 -2.38
C TRP A 163 0.53 -15.55 -0.91
N HIS A 164 -0.69 -15.25 -0.46
CA HIS A 164 -0.95 -14.87 0.92
C HIS A 164 -0.62 -16.00 1.91
N ASP A 165 -1.01 -17.23 1.58
CA ASP A 165 -0.69 -18.41 2.39
C ASP A 165 0.83 -18.64 2.49
N TYR A 166 1.60 -18.36 1.43
CA TYR A 166 3.06 -18.39 1.50
C TYR A 166 3.60 -17.37 2.50
N LEU A 167 3.13 -16.11 2.46
CA LEU A 167 3.60 -15.08 3.38
C LEU A 167 3.38 -15.46 4.85
N TYR A 168 2.17 -15.85 5.23
CA TYR A 168 1.90 -16.25 6.62
C TYR A 168 2.58 -17.57 7.01
N ARG A 169 2.76 -18.51 6.08
CA ARG A 169 3.39 -19.81 6.40
C ARG A 169 4.90 -19.68 6.58
N GLU A 170 5.55 -18.93 5.70
CA GLU A 170 7.02 -18.92 5.61
C GLU A 170 7.65 -17.70 6.31
N ARG A 171 6.91 -16.59 6.44
CA ARG A 171 7.43 -15.31 6.95
C ARG A 171 6.89 -14.91 8.31
N ASP A 172 6.04 -15.72 8.95
CA ASP A 172 5.55 -15.50 10.32
C ASP A 172 5.96 -16.67 11.23
N VAL A 173 7.27 -16.80 11.46
CA VAL A 173 7.88 -17.94 12.20
C VAL A 173 7.44 -18.05 13.66
N HIS A 174 6.84 -17.00 14.23
CA HIS A 174 6.38 -16.96 15.62
C HIS A 174 4.85 -16.95 15.74
N GLY A 175 4.10 -17.00 14.63
CA GLY A 175 2.64 -16.97 14.63
C GLY A 175 2.08 -15.67 15.23
N GLU A 176 2.81 -14.56 15.08
CA GLU A 176 2.42 -13.24 15.59
C GLU A 176 1.39 -12.56 14.68
N HIS A 177 1.15 -13.12 13.48
CA HIS A 177 0.42 -12.49 12.39
C HIS A 177 1.12 -11.23 11.85
N LEU A 178 2.44 -11.17 12.02
CA LEU A 178 3.34 -10.16 11.48
C LEU A 178 4.45 -10.86 10.69
N VAL A 179 4.46 -10.66 9.38
CA VAL A 179 5.45 -11.26 8.51
C VAL A 179 6.75 -10.46 8.52
N PHE A 180 7.89 -11.13 8.44
CA PHE A 180 9.19 -10.50 8.27
C PHE A 180 9.64 -10.47 6.81
N VAL A 181 10.43 -9.45 6.50
CA VAL A 181 11.28 -9.37 5.32
C VAL A 181 12.70 -9.77 5.68
N ARG A 182 13.38 -10.40 4.72
CA ARG A 182 14.77 -10.89 4.85
C ARG A 182 15.77 -10.12 3.98
N HIS A 183 15.28 -9.13 3.24
CA HIS A 183 16.08 -8.22 2.44
C HIS A 183 15.36 -6.88 2.38
N PRO A 184 16.02 -5.70 2.48
CA PRO A 184 15.31 -4.43 2.47
C PRO A 184 14.58 -4.15 1.14
N TRP A 185 15.06 -4.66 0.01
CA TRP A 185 14.32 -4.62 -1.26
C TRP A 185 12.91 -5.25 -1.17
N GLU A 186 12.66 -6.14 -0.20
CA GLU A 186 11.31 -6.70 -0.01
C GLU A 186 10.33 -5.70 0.60
N THR A 187 10.80 -4.63 1.26
CA THR A 187 9.93 -3.57 1.80
C THR A 187 9.47 -2.60 0.70
N GLY A 188 10.19 -2.59 -0.42
CA GLY A 188 10.06 -1.56 -1.46
C GLY A 188 10.73 -0.23 -1.07
N MET A 189 11.42 -0.17 0.07
CA MET A 189 12.07 1.03 0.61
C MET A 189 13.58 0.84 0.81
N ASP A 190 14.30 0.53 -0.26
CA ASP A 190 15.62 -0.13 -0.24
C ASP A 190 16.64 0.41 0.76
N ASN A 191 16.77 1.72 0.88
CA ASN A 191 17.78 2.37 1.71
C ASN A 191 17.19 3.19 2.86
N ALA A 192 15.95 2.90 3.25
CA ALA A 192 15.32 3.58 4.37
C ALA A 192 16.20 3.47 5.64
N PRO A 193 16.27 4.51 6.48
CA PRO A 193 17.14 4.51 7.66
C PRO A 193 16.80 3.45 8.71
N SER A 194 15.58 2.88 8.68
CA SER A 194 15.19 1.75 9.52
C SER A 194 16.11 0.54 9.38
N TRP A 195 16.82 0.41 8.25
CA TRP A 195 17.68 -0.74 7.96
C TRP A 195 19.13 -0.55 8.42
N ASP A 196 19.51 0.66 8.84
CA ASP A 196 20.93 1.02 9.06
C ASP A 196 21.58 0.20 10.15
N ASP A 197 20.93 0.05 11.30
CA ASP A 197 21.44 -0.76 12.40
C ASP A 197 21.55 -2.24 12.02
N ALA A 198 20.62 -2.70 11.16
CA ALA A 198 20.66 -4.05 10.62
C ALA A 198 21.84 -4.30 9.69
N PHE A 199 22.29 -3.28 8.99
CA PHE A 199 23.48 -3.34 8.15
C PHE A 199 24.76 -3.11 8.94
N ASN A 200 24.77 -2.20 9.90
CA ASN A 200 25.94 -1.91 10.72
C ASN A 200 26.44 -3.14 11.49
N ARG A 201 25.54 -4.05 11.90
CA ARG A 201 25.94 -5.32 12.55
C ARG A 201 26.49 -6.39 11.63
N ILE A 202 26.35 -6.25 10.31
CA ILE A 202 26.89 -7.22 9.35
C ILE A 202 28.38 -6.92 9.18
N GLU A 203 29.22 -7.71 9.84
CA GLU A 203 30.67 -7.68 9.71
C GLU A 203 31.12 -8.64 8.60
N LEU A 204 31.38 -8.09 7.41
CA LEU A 204 31.80 -8.87 6.24
C LEU A 204 33.28 -9.24 6.31
N LYS A 205 33.60 -10.50 5.97
CA LYS A 205 34.97 -11.03 5.85
C LYS A 205 35.34 -11.23 4.38
N ASP A 206 36.63 -11.38 4.13
CA ASP A 206 37.14 -11.71 2.80
C ASP A 206 36.49 -12.99 2.26
N GLY A 207 35.82 -12.87 1.11
CA GLY A 207 35.11 -13.97 0.45
C GLY A 207 33.61 -14.09 0.79
N ASP A 208 33.09 -13.30 1.73
CA ASP A 208 31.66 -13.28 2.06
C ASP A 208 30.82 -12.69 0.92
N VAL A 209 31.37 -11.72 0.19
CA VAL A 209 30.70 -11.03 -0.92
C VAL A 209 31.21 -11.60 -2.25
N PRO A 210 30.36 -12.29 -3.04
CA PRO A 210 30.74 -12.71 -4.38
C PRO A 210 31.05 -11.52 -5.29
N PRO A 211 32.03 -11.60 -6.20
CA PRO A 211 32.38 -10.49 -7.09
C PRO A 211 31.20 -9.98 -7.91
N TYR A 212 31.08 -8.66 -8.02
CA TYR A 212 30.05 -8.02 -8.82
C TYR A 212 30.48 -6.66 -9.39
N LYS A 213 29.66 -6.11 -10.28
CA LYS A 213 29.77 -4.73 -10.79
C LYS A 213 28.41 -4.09 -10.77
N ARG A 214 28.30 -2.92 -10.14
CA ARG A 214 27.07 -2.12 -10.14
C ARG A 214 26.75 -1.59 -11.54
N ALA A 215 25.45 -1.56 -11.84
CA ALA A 215 24.88 -0.96 -13.04
C ALA A 215 24.05 0.29 -12.72
N ASP A 216 23.42 0.34 -11.55
CA ASP A 216 22.46 1.38 -11.16
C ASP A 216 23.07 2.79 -11.06
N ASN A 217 24.33 2.90 -10.62
CA ASN A 217 25.03 4.18 -10.49
C ASN A 217 25.69 4.69 -11.78
N LYS A 218 25.42 4.04 -12.92
CA LYS A 218 25.97 4.41 -14.24
C LYS A 218 24.92 4.90 -15.23
N HIS A 219 23.65 4.93 -14.83
CA HIS A 219 22.59 5.49 -15.65
C HIS A 219 22.69 7.02 -15.67
N SER A 220 22.55 7.62 -16.85
CA SER A 220 22.54 9.08 -17.02
C SER A 220 21.41 9.80 -16.28
N ASP A 221 20.38 9.05 -15.92
CA ASP A 221 19.12 9.58 -15.41
C ASP A 221 19.10 9.73 -13.89
N VAL A 222 20.13 9.23 -13.19
CA VAL A 222 20.20 9.30 -11.72
C VAL A 222 21.59 9.75 -11.28
N ASP A 223 21.64 10.71 -10.35
CA ASP A 223 22.88 11.10 -9.71
C ASP A 223 23.36 9.98 -8.78
N ALA A 224 24.66 9.68 -8.77
CA ALA A 224 25.22 8.66 -7.90
C ALA A 224 24.98 8.96 -6.40
N SER A 225 24.86 10.23 -6.03
CA SER A 225 24.52 10.68 -4.67
C SER A 225 23.06 10.43 -4.29
N ASP A 226 22.18 10.14 -5.25
CA ASP A 226 20.78 9.77 -5.04
C ASP A 226 20.62 8.24 -4.87
N ARG A 227 21.70 7.45 -4.93
CA ARG A 227 21.68 5.98 -4.86
C ARG A 227 22.37 5.43 -3.60
N PRO A 228 22.08 4.16 -3.19
CA PRO A 228 22.81 3.51 -2.11
C PRO A 228 24.31 3.42 -2.40
N THR A 229 25.15 3.47 -1.37
CA THR A 229 26.61 3.36 -1.50
C THR A 229 27.06 1.89 -1.61
N ASP A 230 28.35 1.66 -1.88
CA ASP A 230 28.90 0.30 -1.97
C ASP A 230 28.81 -0.46 -0.64
N PHE A 231 28.84 0.26 0.50
CA PHE A 231 28.57 -0.30 1.83
C PHE A 231 27.24 -1.06 1.89
N TYR A 232 26.19 -0.52 1.25
CA TYR A 232 24.88 -1.15 1.19
C TYR A 232 24.86 -2.30 0.17
N TYR A 233 25.46 -2.10 -1.02
CA TYR A 233 25.46 -3.13 -2.07
C TYR A 233 26.20 -4.40 -1.68
N ASP A 234 27.32 -4.29 -0.95
CA ASP A 234 28.04 -5.45 -0.42
C ASP A 234 27.14 -6.28 0.51
N ARG A 235 26.29 -5.62 1.30
CA ARG A 235 25.34 -6.28 2.20
C ARG A 235 24.13 -6.85 1.48
N TYR A 236 23.60 -6.15 0.47
CA TYR A 236 22.54 -6.69 -0.39
C TYR A 236 22.99 -8.02 -1.02
N VAL A 237 24.18 -8.00 -1.61
CA VAL A 237 24.79 -9.16 -2.25
C VAL A 237 25.08 -10.28 -1.24
N TYR A 238 25.58 -9.95 -0.05
CA TYR A 238 25.81 -10.92 1.02
C TYR A 238 24.52 -11.62 1.44
N LEU A 239 23.42 -10.88 1.64
CA LEU A 239 22.12 -11.45 1.96
C LEU A 239 21.64 -12.39 0.84
N MET A 240 21.79 -12.01 -0.42
CA MET A 240 21.47 -12.88 -1.56
C MET A 240 22.24 -14.20 -1.53
N LYS A 241 23.52 -14.17 -1.12
CA LYS A 241 24.33 -15.38 -0.96
C LYS A 241 23.76 -16.33 0.07
N ILE A 242 23.31 -15.82 1.22
CA ILE A 242 22.61 -16.62 2.22
C ILE A 242 21.41 -17.33 1.58
N PHE A 243 20.67 -16.68 0.69
CA PHE A 243 19.47 -17.27 0.11
C PHE A 243 19.80 -18.46 -0.80
N TYR A 244 20.67 -18.28 -1.79
CA TYR A 244 20.96 -19.36 -2.75
C TYR A 244 21.84 -20.47 -2.16
N ASP A 245 22.68 -20.20 -1.16
CA ASP A 245 23.47 -21.23 -0.46
C ASP A 245 22.58 -22.14 0.40
N ASN A 246 21.41 -21.64 0.81
CA ASN A 246 20.40 -22.39 1.55
C ASN A 246 19.24 -22.83 0.65
N ASN A 247 19.44 -22.90 -0.68
CA ASN A 247 18.43 -23.37 -1.65
C ASN A 247 17.07 -22.66 -1.57
N TYR A 248 17.05 -21.40 -1.09
CA TYR A 248 15.83 -20.66 -0.81
C TYR A 248 14.88 -21.34 0.18
N ASP A 249 15.42 -22.14 1.12
CA ASP A 249 14.65 -22.67 2.25
C ASP A 249 14.44 -21.56 3.29
N GLU A 250 13.17 -21.23 3.53
CA GLU A 250 12.78 -20.08 4.35
C GLU A 250 13.16 -20.25 5.83
N ALA A 251 13.12 -21.48 6.35
CA ALA A 251 13.48 -21.78 7.73
C ALA A 251 15.00 -21.70 7.94
N GLU A 252 15.79 -22.26 7.03
CA GLU A 252 17.25 -22.16 7.06
C GLU A 252 17.73 -20.71 6.89
N ILE A 253 17.06 -19.94 6.04
CA ILE A 253 17.35 -18.51 5.86
C ILE A 253 16.99 -17.73 7.12
N ALA A 254 15.82 -17.94 7.71
CA ALA A 254 15.43 -17.28 8.96
C ALA A 254 16.42 -17.60 10.10
N ALA A 255 17.01 -18.79 10.13
CA ALA A 255 17.99 -19.15 11.14
C ALA A 255 19.37 -18.48 10.95
N LYS A 256 19.72 -18.04 9.74
CA LYS A 256 21.08 -17.56 9.38
C LYS A 256 21.13 -16.09 8.98
N CYS A 257 20.00 -15.50 8.59
CA CYS A 257 19.95 -14.15 8.04
C CYS A 257 20.07 -13.10 9.16
N PRO A 258 21.07 -12.20 9.10
CA PRO A 258 21.23 -11.13 10.10
C PRO A 258 20.26 -9.95 9.91
N TYR A 259 19.40 -10.04 8.90
CA TYR A 259 18.38 -9.07 8.55
C TYR A 259 17.01 -9.77 8.55
N LEU A 260 16.21 -9.54 9.59
CA LEU A 260 14.84 -10.08 9.72
C LEU A 260 13.96 -8.98 10.30
N ILE A 261 13.27 -8.24 9.45
CA ILE A 261 12.51 -7.06 9.87
C ILE A 261 11.03 -7.29 9.65
N GLN A 262 10.22 -7.12 10.69
CA GLN A 262 8.79 -6.93 10.51
C GLN A 262 8.56 -5.46 10.12
N ASP A 263 8.40 -5.23 8.82
CA ASP A 263 8.15 -3.91 8.23
C ASP A 263 6.67 -3.51 8.39
N VAL A 264 6.44 -2.29 8.88
CA VAL A 264 5.10 -1.72 9.05
C VAL A 264 4.36 -1.64 7.72
N LEU A 265 5.04 -1.17 6.67
CA LEU A 265 4.41 -0.95 5.37
C LEU A 265 3.96 -2.27 4.77
N PHE A 266 4.85 -3.27 4.73
CA PHE A 266 4.55 -4.61 4.24
C PHE A 266 3.34 -5.23 4.95
N ASN A 267 3.34 -5.22 6.28
CA ASN A 267 2.28 -5.83 7.09
C ASN A 267 0.95 -5.06 6.98
N THR A 268 1.01 -3.74 6.85
CA THR A 268 -0.18 -2.91 6.62
C THR A 268 -0.83 -3.23 5.27
N ILE A 269 -0.02 -3.31 4.21
CA ILE A 269 -0.50 -3.68 2.88
C ILE A 269 -1.08 -5.11 2.92
N LEU A 270 -0.39 -6.06 3.56
CA LEU A 270 -0.87 -7.43 3.69
C LEU A 270 -2.21 -7.51 4.44
N SER A 271 -2.38 -6.77 5.53
CA SER A 271 -3.66 -6.66 6.25
C SER A 271 -4.79 -6.18 5.33
N LYS A 272 -4.55 -5.10 4.58
CA LYS A 272 -5.52 -4.55 3.63
C LYS A 272 -5.84 -5.58 2.53
N ALA A 273 -4.82 -6.23 2.00
CA ALA A 273 -4.95 -7.22 0.94
C ALA A 273 -5.69 -8.48 1.41
N GLU A 274 -5.52 -8.94 2.65
CA GLU A 274 -6.30 -10.05 3.24
C GLU A 274 -7.79 -9.72 3.33
N ASP A 275 -8.13 -8.48 3.72
CA ASP A 275 -9.51 -8.03 3.66
C ASP A 275 -10.04 -8.02 2.22
N THR A 276 -9.27 -7.51 1.27
CA THR A 276 -9.64 -7.54 -0.14
C THR A 276 -9.78 -8.98 -0.66
N LEU A 277 -8.91 -9.89 -0.26
CA LEU A 277 -8.97 -11.30 -0.63
C LEU A 277 -10.23 -11.98 -0.06
N ALA A 278 -10.68 -11.60 1.14
CA ALA A 278 -11.99 -12.00 1.64
C ALA A 278 -13.13 -11.47 0.79
N ASP A 279 -13.06 -10.24 0.26
CA ASP A 279 -14.09 -9.69 -0.62
C ASP A 279 -14.14 -10.49 -1.94
N ILE A 280 -12.98 -10.75 -2.53
CA ILE A 280 -12.86 -11.60 -3.72
C ILE A 280 -13.43 -12.99 -3.43
N ALA A 281 -13.10 -13.61 -2.29
CA ALA A 281 -13.62 -14.92 -1.92
C ALA A 281 -15.15 -14.93 -1.88
N VAL A 282 -15.79 -13.91 -1.30
CA VAL A 282 -17.26 -13.78 -1.32
C VAL A 282 -17.78 -13.70 -2.76
N LEU A 283 -17.17 -12.85 -3.58
CA LEU A 283 -17.59 -12.63 -4.98
C LEU A 283 -17.51 -13.92 -5.81
N VAL A 284 -16.48 -14.75 -5.61
CA VAL A 284 -16.31 -16.02 -6.32
C VAL A 284 -16.97 -17.23 -5.65
N GLY A 285 -17.76 -17.02 -4.60
CA GLY A 285 -18.49 -18.08 -3.89
C GLY A 285 -17.60 -19.03 -3.07
N LYS A 286 -16.52 -18.52 -2.50
CA LYS A 286 -15.56 -19.26 -1.64
C LYS A 286 -15.64 -18.79 -0.17
N PRO A 287 -15.22 -19.62 0.79
CA PRO A 287 -15.16 -19.20 2.19
C PRO A 287 -14.23 -18.00 2.38
N SER A 288 -14.69 -16.96 3.07
CA SER A 288 -13.94 -15.70 3.28
C SER A 288 -13.48 -15.47 4.73
N ARG A 289 -14.03 -16.23 5.68
CA ARG A 289 -13.81 -16.01 7.13
C ARG A 289 -12.34 -16.10 7.52
N GLU A 290 -11.57 -16.99 6.88
CA GLU A 290 -10.15 -17.16 7.18
C GLU A 290 -9.35 -15.88 6.90
N PHE A 291 -9.61 -15.21 5.78
CA PHE A 291 -8.87 -14.01 5.37
C PHE A 291 -9.28 -12.81 6.22
N ARG A 292 -10.58 -12.64 6.54
CA ARG A 292 -11.04 -11.63 7.52
C ARG A 292 -10.39 -11.81 8.88
N THR A 293 -10.23 -13.05 9.32
CA THR A 293 -9.60 -13.37 10.60
C THR A 293 -8.12 -13.02 10.57
N ARG A 294 -7.39 -13.40 9.51
CA ARG A 294 -5.98 -13.03 9.31
C ARG A 294 -5.80 -11.51 9.30
N ALA A 295 -6.58 -10.80 8.49
CA ALA A 295 -6.55 -9.34 8.41
C ALA A 295 -6.74 -8.69 9.80
N GLY A 296 -7.77 -9.13 10.54
CA GLY A 296 -8.05 -8.62 11.88
C GLY A 296 -6.92 -8.89 12.88
N LYS A 297 -6.29 -10.06 12.83
CA LYS A 297 -5.16 -10.40 13.69
C LYS A 297 -3.90 -9.61 13.32
N THR A 298 -3.59 -9.46 12.04
CA THR A 298 -2.46 -8.64 11.58
C THR A 298 -2.64 -7.18 12.00
N ARG A 299 -3.83 -6.59 11.84
CA ARG A 299 -4.12 -5.23 12.35
C ARG A 299 -3.88 -5.11 13.86
N ALA A 300 -4.40 -6.07 14.62
CA ALA A 300 -4.24 -6.06 16.07
C ALA A 300 -2.76 -6.19 16.48
N ALA A 301 -1.97 -6.99 15.74
CA ALA A 301 -0.55 -7.14 15.97
C ALA A 301 0.24 -5.87 15.63
N ILE A 302 -0.08 -5.19 14.51
CA ILE A 302 0.51 -3.89 14.15
C ILE A 302 0.24 -2.87 15.25
N LEU A 303 -1.02 -2.69 15.65
CA LEU A 303 -1.39 -1.75 16.72
C LEU A 303 -0.73 -2.07 18.06
N LYS A 304 -0.51 -3.34 18.37
CA LYS A 304 0.08 -3.77 19.64
C LYS A 304 1.61 -3.63 19.66
N LYS A 305 2.29 -3.99 18.57
CA LYS A 305 3.75 -4.15 18.52
C LYS A 305 4.46 -2.96 17.87
N MET A 306 3.81 -2.31 16.90
CA MET A 306 4.44 -1.32 16.01
C MET A 306 3.91 0.10 16.20
N TRP A 307 2.72 0.29 16.75
CA TRP A 307 2.20 1.63 17.05
C TRP A 307 2.71 2.13 18.41
N ASN A 308 3.23 3.35 18.43
CA ASN A 308 3.58 4.08 19.64
C ASN A 308 2.66 5.30 19.79
N ALA A 309 1.79 5.28 20.79
CA ALA A 309 0.81 6.35 21.02
C ALA A 309 1.41 7.65 21.57
N GLU A 310 2.55 7.59 22.26
CA GLU A 310 3.25 8.77 22.80
C GLU A 310 3.89 9.57 21.66
N ASP A 311 4.52 8.85 20.71
CA ASP A 311 5.12 9.43 19.51
C ASP A 311 4.10 9.72 18.40
N ALA A 312 2.89 9.15 18.51
CA ALA A 312 1.89 9.09 17.45
C ALA A 312 2.46 8.58 16.12
N ALA A 313 3.29 7.52 16.19
CA ALA A 313 4.04 6.99 15.07
C ALA A 313 4.02 5.47 15.03
N PHE A 314 4.20 4.91 13.84
CA PHE A 314 4.50 3.50 13.66
C PHE A 314 6.01 3.28 13.55
N TYR A 315 6.49 2.17 14.11
CA TYR A 315 7.89 1.76 14.07
C TYR A 315 8.02 0.30 13.62
N ASP A 316 9.01 0.04 12.78
CA ASP A 316 9.39 -1.31 12.38
C ASP A 316 9.95 -2.10 13.57
N TYR A 317 9.99 -3.42 13.43
CA TYR A 317 10.52 -4.31 14.46
C TYR A 317 11.60 -5.22 13.91
N ASP A 318 12.75 -5.23 14.56
CA ASP A 318 13.88 -6.07 14.20
C ASP A 318 13.82 -7.38 14.98
N LEU A 319 13.47 -8.47 14.28
CA LEU A 319 13.39 -9.81 14.90
C LEU A 319 14.76 -10.37 15.27
N TYR A 320 15.83 -9.95 14.59
CA TYR A 320 17.17 -10.46 14.89
C TYR A 320 17.68 -9.92 16.23
N SER A 321 17.53 -8.62 16.46
CA SER A 321 17.90 -7.98 17.74
C SER A 321 16.79 -8.06 18.80
N ASN A 322 15.56 -8.37 18.39
CA ASN A 322 14.36 -8.35 19.22
C ASN A 322 14.06 -6.94 19.78
N GLU A 323 14.20 -5.92 18.93
CA GLU A 323 14.03 -4.51 19.30
C GLU A 323 13.11 -3.73 18.33
N VAL A 324 12.45 -2.70 18.86
CA VAL A 324 11.71 -1.72 18.05
C VAL A 324 12.71 -0.78 17.39
N ILE A 325 12.58 -0.58 16.07
CA ILE A 325 13.43 0.32 15.30
C ILE A 325 12.86 1.74 15.42
N LYS A 326 13.41 2.54 16.33
CA LYS A 326 12.96 3.91 16.60
C LYS A 326 13.47 4.92 15.56
N LYS A 327 13.10 4.71 14.29
CA LYS A 327 13.34 5.62 13.16
C LYS A 327 12.00 6.01 12.56
N ARG A 328 11.67 7.31 12.51
CA ARG A 328 10.38 7.79 11.99
C ARG A 328 10.42 7.92 10.47
N ILE A 329 10.28 6.79 9.79
CA ILE A 329 10.18 6.77 8.33
C ILE A 329 8.74 7.05 7.88
N GLY A 330 8.56 7.92 6.89
CA GLY A 330 7.29 8.27 6.27
C GLY A 330 6.60 7.08 5.59
N GLY A 331 7.34 6.05 5.19
CA GLY A 331 6.76 4.77 4.77
C GLY A 331 5.89 4.10 5.85
N ALA A 332 6.24 4.28 7.14
CA ALA A 332 5.45 3.78 8.26
C ALA A 332 4.20 4.63 8.53
N MET A 333 4.14 5.88 8.03
CA MET A 333 2.93 6.71 8.08
C MET A 333 1.81 6.17 7.19
N ALA A 334 2.14 5.38 6.17
CA ALA A 334 1.15 4.64 5.40
C ALA A 334 0.49 3.50 6.22
N GLY A 335 0.86 3.28 7.49
CA GLY A 335 0.22 2.34 8.41
C GLY A 335 -1.31 2.47 8.46
N ILE A 336 -1.84 3.70 8.33
CA ILE A 336 -3.29 3.96 8.33
C ILE A 336 -4.02 3.43 7.09
N TYR A 337 -3.29 2.97 6.05
CA TYR A 337 -3.88 2.39 4.84
C TYR A 337 -4.62 1.08 5.13
N GLY A 338 -4.06 0.27 6.03
CA GLY A 338 -4.57 -1.05 6.41
C GLY A 338 -4.95 -1.16 7.88
N VAL A 339 -4.76 -0.11 8.68
CA VAL A 339 -5.02 -0.07 10.13
C VAL A 339 -5.87 1.13 10.49
N THR A 340 -6.93 0.92 11.28
CA THR A 340 -7.74 2.01 11.83
C THR A 340 -7.25 2.32 13.24
N LEU A 341 -6.70 3.51 13.44
CA LEU A 341 -6.29 3.99 14.76
C LEU A 341 -7.50 4.31 15.65
N PRO A 342 -7.38 4.15 16.99
CA PRO A 342 -8.32 4.73 17.93
C PRO A 342 -8.48 6.24 17.74
N ARG A 343 -9.62 6.81 18.16
CA ARG A 343 -9.95 8.22 17.87
C ARG A 343 -8.91 9.23 18.37
N ASN A 344 -8.40 9.04 19.58
CA ASN A 344 -7.38 9.92 20.16
C ASN A 344 -6.04 9.77 19.43
N ASP A 345 -5.67 8.54 19.08
CA ASP A 345 -4.45 8.23 18.34
C ASP A 345 -4.49 8.84 16.94
N MET A 346 -5.63 8.73 16.24
CA MET A 346 -5.81 9.38 14.93
C MET A 346 -5.72 10.90 15.06
N LYS A 347 -6.31 11.50 16.10
CA LYS A 347 -6.18 12.96 16.31
C LYS A 347 -4.72 13.38 16.45
N ASN A 348 -3.92 12.63 17.22
CA ASN A 348 -2.49 12.92 17.39
C ASN A 348 -1.71 12.65 16.09
N PHE A 349 -2.06 11.59 15.36
CA PHE A 349 -1.47 11.29 14.06
C PHE A 349 -1.74 12.39 13.01
N LEU A 350 -2.95 12.92 12.96
CA LEU A 350 -3.28 14.07 12.10
C LEU A 350 -2.47 15.31 12.47
N ALA A 351 -2.21 15.54 13.77
CA ALA A 351 -1.34 16.63 14.21
C ALA A 351 0.12 16.43 13.77
N VAL A 352 0.60 15.18 13.69
CA VAL A 352 1.92 14.86 13.08
C VAL A 352 1.89 15.17 11.58
N LEU A 353 0.84 14.77 10.85
CA LEU A 353 0.74 15.06 9.41
C LEU A 353 0.63 16.56 9.09
N ASP A 354 0.13 17.38 10.01
CA ASP A 354 0.03 18.84 9.87
C ASP A 354 1.29 19.59 10.39
N SER A 355 2.29 18.87 10.92
CA SER A 355 3.52 19.48 11.43
C SER A 355 4.37 20.08 10.30
N GLU A 356 5.23 21.05 10.62
CA GLU A 356 6.12 21.67 9.61
C GLU A 356 7.01 20.63 8.91
N GLU A 357 7.42 19.61 9.66
CA GLU A 357 8.30 18.54 9.21
C GLU A 357 7.61 17.57 8.26
N ALA A 358 6.37 17.15 8.56
CA ALA A 358 5.58 16.31 7.66
C ALA A 358 5.15 17.08 6.40
N MET A 359 5.05 18.41 6.51
CA MET A 359 4.70 19.29 5.41
C MET A 359 5.88 19.66 4.51
N GLY A 360 7.08 19.13 4.80
CA GLY A 360 8.29 19.37 4.01
C GLY A 360 8.77 20.82 4.06
N ARG A 361 8.48 21.56 5.14
CA ARG A 361 8.81 23.00 5.24
C ARG A 361 10.16 23.21 5.92
N LEU A 362 10.93 24.17 5.39
CA LEU A 362 12.07 24.78 6.08
C LEU A 362 11.81 26.28 6.21
N GLY A 363 11.44 26.73 7.41
CA GLY A 363 11.02 28.12 7.65
C GLY A 363 9.73 28.48 6.91
N ASN A 364 9.67 29.67 6.29
CA ASN A 364 8.44 30.21 5.68
C ASN A 364 8.14 29.71 4.26
N GLN A 365 8.88 28.70 3.75
CA GLN A 365 8.68 28.19 2.39
C GLN A 365 7.46 27.25 2.29
N THR A 366 6.87 27.18 1.11
CA THR A 366 5.81 26.20 0.83
C THR A 366 6.46 24.85 0.54
N GLY A 367 6.36 23.90 1.47
CA GLY A 367 6.81 22.52 1.27
C GLY A 367 5.76 21.62 0.59
N PHE A 368 6.16 20.38 0.36
CA PHE A 368 5.38 19.33 -0.27
C PHE A 368 5.35 18.07 0.61
N PRO A 369 4.19 17.70 1.20
CA PRO A 369 4.04 16.45 1.92
C PRO A 369 3.89 15.25 0.97
N LEU A 370 4.15 14.03 1.40
CA LEU A 370 4.69 13.61 2.69
C LEU A 370 6.11 13.04 2.46
N PRO A 371 7.16 13.63 3.03
CA PRO A 371 8.50 13.07 2.87
C PRO A 371 8.57 11.66 3.48
N THR A 372 9.34 10.78 2.86
CA THR A 372 9.62 9.42 3.37
C THR A 372 10.44 9.42 4.66
N MET A 373 10.87 10.58 5.13
CA MET A 373 11.31 10.80 6.49
C MET A 373 11.03 12.25 6.90
N LEU A 374 10.62 12.49 8.15
CA LEU A 374 10.39 13.85 8.63
C LEU A 374 11.66 14.70 8.49
N THR A 375 11.49 15.98 8.13
CA THR A 375 12.63 16.86 7.80
C THR A 375 13.54 17.19 8.98
N ASN A 376 13.12 16.93 10.21
CA ASN A 376 13.89 17.13 11.44
C ASN A 376 14.70 15.90 11.88
N GLU A 377 14.53 14.75 11.23
CA GLU A 377 15.28 13.55 11.53
C GLU A 377 16.74 13.70 11.08
N GLU A 378 17.69 13.26 11.91
CA GLU A 378 19.14 13.45 11.67
C GLU A 378 19.59 12.86 10.34
N THR A 379 18.98 11.75 9.91
CA THR A 379 19.32 11.06 8.66
C THR A 379 18.61 11.64 7.42
N TYR A 380 17.95 12.80 7.53
CA TYR A 380 17.09 13.34 6.46
C TYR A 380 17.95 13.83 5.30
N MET A 381 17.66 13.30 4.12
CA MET A 381 18.34 13.63 2.88
C MET A 381 17.27 13.93 1.82
N PRO A 382 17.04 15.20 1.45
CA PRO A 382 15.87 15.62 0.68
C PRO A 382 15.73 14.96 -0.71
N ASN A 383 16.85 14.51 -1.28
CA ASN A 383 16.93 14.00 -2.65
C ASN A 383 17.34 12.51 -2.71
N ASN A 384 17.70 11.91 -1.58
CA ASN A 384 18.25 10.57 -1.55
C ASN A 384 17.15 9.52 -1.33
N TYR A 385 16.60 9.00 -2.42
CA TYR A 385 15.79 7.79 -2.47
C TYR A 385 14.72 7.66 -1.36
N TRP A 386 14.88 6.76 -0.37
CA TRP A 386 13.93 6.57 0.75
C TRP A 386 14.33 7.28 2.05
N ARG A 387 15.21 8.28 1.98
CA ARG A 387 15.73 9.02 3.15
C ARG A 387 15.17 10.44 3.30
N GLY A 388 14.08 10.76 2.61
CA GLY A 388 13.54 12.13 2.64
C GLY A 388 12.60 12.50 1.50
N PRO A 389 12.83 12.08 0.25
CA PRO A 389 11.92 12.43 -0.85
C PRO A 389 10.47 12.02 -0.61
N VAL A 390 9.55 12.69 -1.32
CA VAL A 390 8.14 12.36 -1.42
C VAL A 390 7.94 11.32 -2.52
N TRP A 391 7.16 10.28 -2.19
CA TRP A 391 6.82 9.19 -3.11
C TRP A 391 5.30 9.11 -3.31
N ILE A 392 4.88 9.03 -4.57
CA ILE A 392 3.46 9.14 -4.94
C ILE A 392 2.63 7.96 -4.43
N ASN A 393 3.21 6.75 -4.40
CA ASN A 393 2.57 5.56 -3.84
C ASN A 393 2.35 5.67 -2.32
N ILE A 394 3.29 6.25 -1.58
CA ILE A 394 3.14 6.51 -0.13
C ILE A 394 2.02 7.54 0.10
N ASN A 395 2.07 8.68 -0.59
CA ASN A 395 1.01 9.69 -0.52
C ASN A 395 -0.36 9.08 -0.85
N TYR A 396 -0.45 8.27 -1.90
CA TYR A 396 -1.68 7.57 -2.28
C TYR A 396 -2.23 6.71 -1.14
N MET A 397 -1.39 5.88 -0.51
CA MET A 397 -1.82 5.00 0.58
C MET A 397 -2.25 5.79 1.83
N VAL A 398 -1.58 6.89 2.16
CA VAL A 398 -1.98 7.78 3.26
C VAL A 398 -3.33 8.44 2.95
N ILE A 399 -3.51 8.97 1.73
CA ILE A 399 -4.79 9.54 1.28
C ILE A 399 -5.92 8.50 1.43
N GLU A 400 -5.73 7.27 0.93
CA GLU A 400 -6.71 6.20 1.03
C GLU A 400 -7.04 5.82 2.49
N GLY A 401 -6.05 5.81 3.38
CA GLY A 401 -6.24 5.59 4.81
C GLY A 401 -7.10 6.69 5.46
N LEU A 402 -6.80 7.95 5.16
CA LEU A 402 -7.55 9.11 5.65
C LEU A 402 -8.99 9.14 5.13
N LEU A 403 -9.18 8.86 3.84
CA LEU A 403 -10.50 8.73 3.21
C LEU A 403 -11.31 7.58 3.79
N SER A 404 -10.66 6.49 4.19
CA SER A 404 -11.32 5.35 4.84
C SER A 404 -11.71 5.68 6.29
N TYR A 405 -10.95 6.54 6.97
CA TYR A 405 -11.25 6.97 8.32
C TYR A 405 -12.45 7.94 8.37
N GLY A 406 -12.49 8.91 7.46
CA GLY A 406 -13.71 9.65 7.11
C GLY A 406 -14.21 10.68 8.12
N THR A 407 -13.42 11.09 9.12
CA THR A 407 -13.73 12.29 9.92
C THR A 407 -13.44 13.56 9.12
N GLU A 408 -14.09 14.67 9.47
CA GLU A 408 -13.90 15.96 8.79
C GLU A 408 -12.42 16.33 8.69
N GLU A 409 -11.69 16.26 9.80
CA GLU A 409 -10.26 16.59 9.87
C GLU A 409 -9.42 15.66 8.98
N ALA A 410 -9.73 14.35 8.97
CA ALA A 410 -9.01 13.40 8.14
C ALA A 410 -9.29 13.64 6.64
N LEU A 411 -10.52 13.99 6.27
CA LEU A 411 -10.88 14.30 4.90
C LEU A 411 -10.24 15.61 4.42
N GLU A 412 -10.13 16.62 5.28
CA GLU A 412 -9.40 17.87 4.99
C GLU A 412 -7.90 17.60 4.74
N THR A 413 -7.25 16.83 5.62
CA THR A 413 -5.85 16.40 5.42
C THR A 413 -5.70 15.59 4.13
N ALA A 414 -6.62 14.68 3.83
CA ALA A 414 -6.61 13.89 2.59
C ALA A 414 -6.72 14.79 1.35
N GLN A 415 -7.61 15.79 1.37
CA GLN A 415 -7.78 16.72 0.27
C GLN A 415 -6.53 17.58 0.05
N TYR A 416 -5.90 18.04 1.14
CA TYR A 416 -4.65 18.78 1.06
C TYR A 416 -3.53 17.94 0.44
N LEU A 417 -3.32 16.72 0.95
CA LEU A 417 -2.29 15.81 0.46
C LEU A 417 -2.54 15.39 -0.99
N PHE A 418 -3.79 15.13 -1.36
CA PHE A 418 -4.20 14.85 -2.75
C PHE A 418 -3.80 15.98 -3.68
N LYS A 419 -4.15 17.22 -3.35
CA LYS A 419 -3.81 18.39 -4.17
C LYS A 419 -2.30 18.55 -4.30
N LYS A 420 -1.56 18.46 -3.20
CA LYS A 420 -0.10 18.59 -3.19
C LYS A 420 0.60 17.49 -4.00
N THR A 421 0.07 16.28 -3.97
CA THR A 421 0.57 15.17 -4.78
C THR A 421 0.40 15.45 -6.28
N LEU A 422 -0.74 16.01 -6.71
CA LEU A 422 -0.92 16.42 -8.10
C LEU A 422 -0.04 17.63 -8.47
N ASP A 423 0.16 18.59 -7.56
CA ASP A 423 1.06 19.73 -7.76
C ASP A 423 2.50 19.26 -8.04
N LEU A 424 3.01 18.26 -7.30
CA LEU A 424 4.34 17.65 -7.54
C LEU A 424 4.50 17.17 -8.98
N VAL A 425 3.55 16.35 -9.46
CA VAL A 425 3.59 15.79 -10.81
C VAL A 425 3.37 16.87 -11.88
N GLN A 426 2.58 17.89 -11.58
CA GLN A 426 2.39 19.03 -12.48
C GLN A 426 3.68 19.85 -12.65
N ILE A 427 4.48 19.98 -11.60
CA ILE A 427 5.74 20.73 -11.59
C ILE A 427 6.87 19.90 -12.21
N GLY A 428 7.12 18.70 -11.69
CA GLY A 428 8.29 17.88 -12.04
C GLY A 428 8.07 16.86 -13.15
N GLY A 429 6.82 16.60 -13.53
CA GLY A 429 6.47 15.50 -14.45
C GLY A 429 6.32 14.15 -13.73
N PHE A 430 6.32 13.06 -14.50
CA PHE A 430 6.12 11.71 -13.96
C PHE A 430 7.47 11.10 -13.55
N PHE A 431 7.94 11.43 -12.36
CA PHE A 431 9.18 10.88 -11.80
C PHE A 431 8.90 9.90 -10.66
N GLU A 432 9.94 9.14 -10.30
CA GLU A 432 9.93 8.15 -9.24
C GLU A 432 9.65 8.79 -7.87
N TYR A 433 10.34 9.89 -7.57
CA TYR A 433 10.19 10.67 -6.33
C TYR A 433 10.57 12.14 -6.52
N PHE A 434 10.22 12.95 -5.51
CA PHE A 434 10.39 14.40 -5.54
C PHE A 434 10.97 14.92 -4.24
N SER A 435 11.80 15.95 -4.29
CA SER A 435 12.20 16.68 -3.08
C SER A 435 10.98 17.28 -2.38
N ALA A 436 10.86 17.04 -1.08
CA ALA A 436 9.78 17.61 -0.26
C ALA A 436 9.90 19.13 -0.08
N LEU A 437 11.08 19.70 -0.35
CA LEU A 437 11.38 21.10 -0.10
C LEU A 437 10.97 22.00 -1.27
N ASP A 438 11.20 21.54 -2.50
CA ASP A 438 11.09 22.37 -3.71
C ASP A 438 10.42 21.68 -4.90
N ALA A 439 9.92 20.45 -4.73
CA ALA A 439 9.30 19.62 -5.77
C ALA A 439 10.23 19.26 -6.94
N SER A 440 11.55 19.40 -6.80
CA SER A 440 12.48 18.94 -7.81
C SER A 440 12.32 17.42 -8.04
N PRO A 441 12.20 16.96 -9.30
CA PRO A 441 12.05 15.54 -9.60
C PRO A 441 13.38 14.79 -9.56
N HIS A 442 13.36 13.55 -9.05
CA HIS A 442 14.53 12.68 -8.93
C HIS A 442 14.18 11.22 -9.30
N GLY A 443 15.23 10.40 -9.47
CA GLY A 443 15.12 8.98 -9.83
C GLY A 443 14.69 8.75 -11.28
N GLY A 444 14.04 7.62 -11.54
CA GLY A 444 13.56 7.27 -12.88
C GLY A 444 12.52 8.26 -13.42
N GLY A 445 12.79 8.83 -14.59
CA GLY A 445 11.81 9.60 -15.37
C GLY A 445 10.78 8.72 -16.05
N ASP A 446 9.68 9.34 -16.51
CA ASP A 446 8.52 8.67 -17.12
C ASP A 446 8.08 7.44 -16.30
N PHE A 447 7.86 7.65 -15.00
CA PHE A 447 7.64 6.58 -14.04
C PHE A 447 6.20 6.06 -14.04
N SER A 448 6.04 4.75 -14.23
CA SER A 448 4.74 4.12 -14.51
C SER A 448 3.77 4.14 -13.35
N TRP A 449 4.18 3.85 -12.10
CA TRP A 449 3.21 3.99 -10.99
C TRP A 449 2.78 5.45 -10.81
N THR A 450 3.64 6.42 -11.15
CA THR A 450 3.34 7.83 -10.88
C THR A 450 2.25 8.26 -11.84
N ALA A 451 2.42 7.89 -13.11
CA ALA A 451 1.38 8.01 -14.11
C ALA A 451 0.10 7.26 -13.71
N SER A 452 0.21 6.00 -13.30
CA SER A 452 -0.95 5.16 -12.95
C SER A 452 -1.76 5.71 -11.78
N LEU A 453 -1.08 6.10 -10.69
CA LEU A 453 -1.74 6.61 -9.50
C LEU A 453 -2.36 7.99 -9.73
N VAL A 454 -1.77 8.83 -10.59
CA VAL A 454 -2.41 10.07 -11.06
C VAL A 454 -3.70 9.78 -11.81
N VAL A 455 -3.72 8.77 -12.68
CA VAL A 455 -4.96 8.33 -13.34
C VAL A 455 -5.97 7.87 -12.29
N ASP A 456 -5.61 6.97 -11.37
CA ASP A 456 -6.56 6.48 -10.36
C ASP A 456 -7.09 7.60 -9.45
N MET A 457 -6.22 8.50 -9.00
CA MET A 457 -6.60 9.65 -8.17
C MET A 457 -7.59 10.59 -8.87
N ILE A 458 -7.38 10.90 -10.15
CA ILE A 458 -8.25 11.81 -10.91
C ILE A 458 -9.53 11.12 -11.37
N CYS A 459 -9.50 9.80 -11.60
CA CYS A 459 -10.60 9.10 -12.28
C CYS A 459 -11.55 8.35 -11.35
N ASP A 460 -11.20 8.17 -10.08
CA ASP A 460 -12.05 7.48 -9.11
C ASP A 460 -13.19 8.39 -8.61
N PRO A 461 -14.45 8.15 -9.03
CA PRO A 461 -15.56 9.01 -8.64
C PRO A 461 -15.88 8.93 -7.14
N ASP A 462 -15.66 7.77 -6.51
CA ASP A 462 -15.94 7.56 -5.08
C ASP A 462 -15.00 8.42 -4.24
N LYS A 463 -13.74 8.55 -4.69
CA LYS A 463 -12.73 9.42 -4.08
C LYS A 463 -13.12 10.89 -4.17
N HIS A 464 -13.55 11.35 -5.35
CA HIS A 464 -14.02 12.73 -5.55
C HIS A 464 -15.27 13.05 -4.73
N GLU A 465 -16.22 12.11 -4.61
CA GLU A 465 -17.41 12.30 -3.80
C GLU A 465 -17.03 12.51 -2.32
N ARG A 466 -16.15 11.67 -1.77
CA ARG A 466 -15.68 11.79 -0.38
C ARG A 466 -14.91 13.09 -0.14
N LEU A 467 -14.03 13.48 -1.05
CA LEU A 467 -13.30 14.74 -0.99
C LEU A 467 -14.22 15.97 -1.12
N THR A 468 -15.29 15.88 -1.91
CA THR A 468 -16.23 16.99 -2.11
C THR A 468 -17.18 17.14 -0.92
N ALA A 469 -17.62 16.03 -0.31
CA ALA A 469 -18.47 16.06 0.89
C ALA A 469 -17.82 16.81 2.06
N ALA A 470 -16.50 16.71 2.22
CA ALA A 470 -15.74 17.46 3.21
C ALA A 470 -15.83 18.99 3.02
N ASN A 471 -15.82 19.46 1.77
CA ASN A 471 -15.95 20.89 1.44
C ASN A 471 -17.36 21.46 1.71
N ALA A 472 -18.39 20.61 1.80
CA ALA A 472 -19.76 21.03 2.09
C ALA A 472 -20.02 21.13 3.60
N ALA A 473 -19.44 20.20 4.38
CA ALA A 473 -19.51 20.20 5.84
C ALA A 473 -18.79 21.44 6.45
N SER A 474 -17.59 21.76 5.96
CA SER A 474 -16.81 22.93 6.40
C SER A 474 -17.46 24.29 6.04
N LYS A 475 -18.45 24.29 5.14
CA LYS A 475 -19.26 25.47 4.77
C LYS A 475 -20.59 25.56 5.52
N GLY A 476 -20.80 24.78 6.57
CA GLY A 476 -22.00 24.85 7.41
C GLY A 476 -23.27 24.29 6.75
N SER A 477 -23.14 23.48 5.71
CA SER A 477 -24.28 22.76 5.13
C SER A 477 -24.39 21.39 5.80
N GLU A 478 -25.46 21.15 6.58
CA GLU A 478 -25.72 19.85 7.19
C GLU A 478 -25.86 18.77 6.11
N VAL A 479 -24.82 17.95 5.94
CA VAL A 479 -24.90 16.68 5.21
C VAL A 479 -24.80 15.56 6.24
N LEU A 480 -25.95 15.02 6.63
CA LEU A 480 -26.02 13.85 7.52
C LEU A 480 -25.58 12.61 6.75
N TYR A 481 -24.37 12.11 7.02
CA TYR A 481 -23.96 10.77 6.62
C TYR A 481 -24.00 9.82 7.82
N PHE A 482 -24.80 8.76 7.70
CA PHE A 482 -24.74 7.62 8.61
C PHE A 482 -23.62 6.69 8.16
N SER A 483 -22.79 6.25 9.11
CA SER A 483 -21.79 5.22 8.89
C SER A 483 -22.47 3.93 8.39
N GLY A 484 -22.15 3.54 7.17
CA GLY A 484 -22.57 2.29 6.56
C GLY A 484 -23.84 2.38 5.71
N ILE A 485 -23.68 2.07 4.42
CA ILE A 485 -24.73 1.73 3.45
C ILE A 485 -25.55 2.94 2.96
N THR A 486 -25.11 3.53 1.84
CA THR A 486 -25.94 4.45 1.03
C THR A 486 -27.06 3.66 0.34
N ILE A 487 -28.29 3.76 0.85
CA ILE A 487 -29.51 3.26 0.20
C ILE A 487 -30.08 4.40 -0.64
N SER A 488 -29.84 4.37 -1.96
CA SER A 488 -30.60 5.18 -2.92
C SER A 488 -31.64 4.30 -3.60
N VAL A 489 -32.88 4.35 -3.12
CA VAL A 489 -34.05 3.77 -3.82
C VAL A 489 -34.83 4.91 -4.42
N LEU A 490 -34.78 5.02 -5.75
CA LEU A 490 -35.62 5.90 -6.54
C LEU A 490 -36.87 5.11 -6.92
N ILE A 491 -37.93 5.21 -6.12
CA ILE A 491 -39.27 4.75 -6.51
C ILE A 491 -40.28 5.79 -6.02
N GLY A 492 -41.05 6.33 -6.98
CA GLY A 492 -42.03 7.38 -6.72
C GLY A 492 -43.19 6.94 -5.82
N GLY A 493 -43.73 7.92 -5.10
CA GLY A 493 -45.08 7.87 -4.51
C GLY A 493 -45.16 7.47 -3.03
N LEU A 494 -45.42 8.50 -2.20
CA LEU A 494 -45.92 8.48 -0.81
C LEU A 494 -45.07 7.82 0.30
N THR A 495 -44.60 8.67 1.20
CA THR A 495 -43.96 8.31 2.47
C THR A 495 -44.98 8.25 3.62
N VAL A 496 -44.95 7.18 4.40
CA VAL A 496 -45.37 7.18 5.81
C VAL A 496 -44.18 6.75 6.65
N ALA A 497 -43.67 7.66 7.48
CA ALA A 497 -42.57 7.41 8.40
C ALA A 497 -43.09 6.83 9.72
N VAL A 498 -42.50 5.73 10.19
CA VAL A 498 -42.66 5.27 11.58
C VAL A 498 -41.32 5.44 12.30
N ILE A 499 -41.25 6.43 13.18
CA ILE A 499 -40.12 6.71 14.07
C ILE A 499 -40.35 5.97 15.39
N ARG A 500 -39.43 5.07 15.78
CA ARG A 500 -39.37 4.54 17.16
C ARG A 500 -38.26 5.27 17.93
N LYS A 501 -38.67 6.24 18.74
CA LYS A 501 -37.82 7.04 19.63
C LYS A 501 -37.50 6.22 20.89
N ARG A 502 -36.23 5.94 21.19
CA ARG A 502 -35.79 5.58 22.56
C ARG A 502 -35.28 6.85 23.22
N SER A 503 -36.02 7.35 24.22
CA SER A 503 -35.62 8.49 25.05
C SER A 503 -34.69 8.04 26.17
N ARG A 504 -33.60 8.79 26.38
CA ARG A 504 -32.92 8.93 27.67
C ARG A 504 -33.00 10.40 28.08
N GLY A 505 -33.53 10.65 29.27
CA GLY A 505 -33.42 11.85 30.10
C GLY A 505 -33.74 11.37 31.52
N GLY A 506 -32.92 11.59 32.54
CA GLY A 506 -32.50 12.87 33.09
C GLY A 506 -33.11 12.98 34.50
N GLN A 507 -32.27 13.08 35.52
CA GLN A 507 -32.57 12.99 36.97
C GLN A 507 -33.60 14.01 37.50
N ARG A 508 -34.32 13.63 38.58
CA ARG A 508 -34.56 14.44 39.80
C ARG A 508 -34.94 13.56 41.00
N VAL A 509 -34.61 14.05 42.19
CA VAL A 509 -34.50 13.39 43.50
C VAL A 509 -35.78 13.57 44.36
N ALA A 510 -36.22 12.47 45.02
CA ALA A 510 -36.86 12.21 46.36
C ALA A 510 -37.86 13.22 47.01
N PRO A 511 -38.69 12.87 48.06
CA PRO A 511 -38.61 11.68 48.95
C PRO A 511 -39.95 11.04 49.45
N SER A 512 -39.76 10.01 50.31
CA SER A 512 -40.56 9.55 51.48
C SER A 512 -41.64 8.46 51.36
N ASP A 513 -41.29 7.32 51.98
CA ASP A 513 -42.02 6.55 52.99
C ASP A 513 -43.31 5.78 52.65
N ALA A 514 -43.22 4.44 52.82
CA ALA A 514 -44.01 3.63 53.77
C ALA A 514 -44.51 2.28 53.21
N ALA A 515 -44.18 1.21 53.96
CA ALA A 515 -44.93 -0.02 54.24
C ALA A 515 -45.38 -0.91 53.07
N GLU A 516 -44.84 -2.13 52.92
CA GLU A 516 -45.28 -3.37 53.60
C GLU A 516 -46.66 -3.91 53.16
N SER A 517 -46.64 -5.16 52.67
CA SER A 517 -47.66 -6.23 52.62
C SER A 517 -47.86 -6.77 51.20
N MET A 518 -47.33 -7.96 50.90
CA MET A 518 -47.90 -9.30 51.12
C MET A 518 -48.99 -9.70 50.12
N ASP A 519 -48.65 -10.77 49.41
CA ASP A 519 -49.47 -11.90 49.00
C ASP A 519 -50.54 -11.80 47.89
N SER A 520 -50.21 -12.59 46.85
CA SER A 520 -51.07 -13.57 46.20
C SER A 520 -52.19 -13.07 45.29
N MET A 521 -52.07 -13.35 44.00
CA MET A 521 -52.81 -14.46 43.39
C MET A 521 -52.31 -14.72 41.96
N LEU A 522 -51.83 -15.94 41.78
CA LEU A 522 -51.71 -16.62 40.49
C LEU A 522 -53.08 -17.15 40.06
N GLN A 523 -53.18 -17.43 38.75
CA GLN A 523 -54.25 -18.11 38.00
C GLN A 523 -55.33 -17.14 37.47
N SER A 524 -55.70 -17.12 36.19
CA SER A 524 -55.50 -18.03 35.06
C SER A 524 -55.92 -17.34 33.76
N SER A 525 -55.24 -17.67 32.67
CA SER A 525 -55.66 -17.81 31.26
C SER A 525 -56.86 -17.04 30.66
N ASP A 526 -56.64 -16.65 29.39
CA ASP A 526 -57.58 -16.38 28.29
C ASP A 526 -58.08 -14.94 28.09
N SER A 527 -57.32 -14.15 27.31
CA SER A 527 -57.70 -13.63 25.97
C SER A 527 -56.63 -12.70 25.40
#